data_AF-A0A930A636-F1
#
_entry.id   AF-A0A930A636-F1
#
_cell.length_a   1.000
_cell.length_b   1.000
_cell.length_c   1.000
_cell.angle_alpha   90.00
_cell.angle_beta   90.00
_cell.angle_gamma   90.00
#
_symmetry.space_group_name_H-M   'P 1'
#
loop_
_entity.id
_entity.type
_entity.pdbx_description
1 polymer ?
#
loop_
_entity_poly.entity_id
_entity_poly.type
_entity_poly.pdbx_seq_one_letter_code
_entity_poly.pdbx_strand_id
1 'polypeptide(L)'
;MEVGIITWENIQYISILIMMLIIIILGCRIIYKDWSIRRETLERQMNPPIPIQQKTITSIIDEMNMLVDIEFISVVEAPMMTQDLQVITNFEEFQKEIVQNVLIGLSTQFYLSANMAGMTRAYINQYITRRTTYKIVDYMRNHNFTPSE
;
A
#
# COMPACT_ATOMS: atom_id res chain seq x y z
N MET A 1 -60.89 19.08 -19.71
CA MET A 1 -59.66 18.47 -20.24
C MET A 1 -60.10 17.19 -20.91
N GLU A 2 -60.31 17.23 -22.23
CA GLU A 2 -60.84 16.10 -22.99
C GLU A 2 -59.78 15.01 -23.04
N VAL A 3 -60.09 13.86 -22.45
CA VAL A 3 -59.27 12.66 -22.58
C VAL A 3 -59.58 12.10 -23.96
N GLY A 4 -58.76 12.48 -24.95
CA GLY A 4 -58.85 11.93 -26.30
C GLY A 4 -58.75 10.42 -26.28
N ILE A 5 -59.69 9.74 -26.94
CA ILE A 5 -59.76 8.28 -27.04
C ILE A 5 -58.47 7.78 -27.73
N ILE A 6 -57.69 6.98 -27.03
CA ILE A 6 -56.50 6.33 -27.60
C ILE A 6 -56.98 5.30 -28.64
N THR A 7 -56.71 5.55 -29.91
CA THR A 7 -57.00 4.61 -30.99
C THR A 7 -55.91 3.55 -31.11
N TRP A 8 -56.25 2.41 -31.72
CA TRP A 8 -55.30 1.31 -31.94
C TRP A 8 -54.06 1.74 -32.75
N GLU A 9 -54.23 2.66 -33.69
CA GLU A 9 -53.14 3.25 -34.47
C GLU A 9 -52.16 4.03 -33.58
N ASN A 10 -52.65 4.79 -32.59
CA ASN A 10 -51.79 5.51 -31.65
C ASN A 10 -50.92 4.54 -30.82
N ILE A 11 -51.47 3.38 -30.44
CA ILE A 11 -50.73 2.34 -29.71
C ILE A 11 -49.63 1.74 -30.61
N GLN A 12 -49.91 1.51 -31.89
CA GLN A 12 -48.90 1.03 -32.84
C GLN A 12 -47.76 2.04 -33.01
N TYR A 13 -48.05 3.33 -33.21
CA TYR A 13 -47.02 4.36 -33.32
C TYR A 13 -46.16 4.47 -32.06
N ILE A 14 -46.76 4.42 -30.87
CA ILE A 14 -46.03 4.45 -29.59
C ILE A 14 -45.12 3.22 -29.47
N SER A 15 -45.58 2.02 -29.85
CA SER A 15 -44.77 0.81 -29.77
C SER A 15 -43.56 0.82 -30.71
N ILE A 16 -43.72 1.35 -31.93
CA ILE A 16 -42.61 1.52 -32.89
C ILE A 16 -41.59 2.53 -32.36
N LEU A 17 -42.06 3.64 -31.78
CA LEU A 17 -41.18 4.67 -31.24
C LEU A 17 -40.36 4.16 -30.03
N ILE A 18 -40.98 3.37 -29.14
CA ILE A 18 -40.29 2.72 -28.03
C ILE A 18 -39.23 1.74 -28.56
N MET A 19 -39.56 0.93 -29.56
CA MET A 19 -38.61 0.00 -30.20
C MET A 19 -37.41 0.73 -30.83
N MET A 20 -37.64 1.83 -31.55
CA MET A 20 -36.54 2.64 -32.10
C MET A 20 -35.64 3.23 -31.01
N LEU A 21 -36.22 3.75 -29.93
CA LEU A 21 -35.46 4.28 -28.81
C LEU A 21 -34.57 3.21 -28.17
N ILE A 22 -35.09 2.00 -27.97
CA ILE A 22 -34.32 0.87 -27.41
C ILE A 22 -33.11 0.55 -28.30
N ILE A 23 -33.31 0.49 -29.62
CA ILE A 23 -32.22 0.21 -30.58
C ILE A 23 -31.15 1.31 -30.53
N ILE A 24 -31.55 2.58 -30.49
CA ILE A 24 -30.61 3.71 -30.40
C ILE A 24 -29.81 3.66 -29.10
N ILE A 25 -30.47 3.43 -27.96
CA ILE A 25 -29.82 3.35 -26.65
C ILE A 25 -28.80 2.20 -26.62
N LEU A 26 -29.17 1.02 -27.14
CA LEU A 26 -28.28 -0.13 -27.22
C LEU A 26 -27.08 0.14 -28.14
N GLY A 27 -27.31 0.75 -29.31
CA GLY A 27 -26.26 1.13 -30.25
C GLY A 27 -25.26 2.12 -29.64
N CYS A 28 -25.75 3.19 -29.01
CA CYS A 28 -24.92 4.17 -28.31
C CYS A 28 -24.09 3.52 -27.19
N ARG A 29 -24.66 2.57 -26.45
CA ARG A 29 -23.97 1.86 -25.37
C ARG A 29 -22.79 1.02 -25.87
N ILE A 30 -22.94 0.35 -27.02
CA ILE A 30 -21.88 -0.45 -27.63
C ILE A 30 -20.74 0.45 -28.09
N ILE A 31 -21.05 1.51 -28.84
CA ILE A 31 -20.06 2.46 -29.36
C ILE A 31 -19.30 3.14 -28.20
N TYR A 32 -20.02 3.53 -27.14
CA TYR A 32 -19.40 4.14 -25.97
C TYR A 32 -18.45 3.19 -25.25
N LYS A 33 -18.82 1.90 -25.13
CA LYS A 33 -17.96 0.88 -24.51
C LYS A 33 -16.67 0.64 -25.31
N ASP A 34 -16.79 0.56 -26.64
CA ASP A 34 -15.61 0.40 -27.50
C ASP A 34 -14.71 1.63 -27.47
N TRP A 35 -15.30 2.83 -27.45
CA TRP A 35 -14.58 4.08 -27.29
C TRP A 35 -13.86 4.16 -25.93
N SER A 36 -14.51 3.76 -24.83
CA SER A 36 -13.89 3.79 -23.51
C SER A 36 -12.70 2.83 -23.40
N ILE A 37 -12.81 1.63 -23.98
CA ILE A 37 -11.70 0.65 -24.00
C ILE A 37 -10.52 1.18 -24.83
N ARG A 38 -10.80 1.76 -26.01
CA ARG A 38 -9.76 2.37 -26.85
C ARG A 38 -9.08 3.55 -26.16
N ARG A 39 -9.85 4.38 -25.45
CA ARG A 39 -9.31 5.50 -24.69
C ARG A 39 -8.41 5.03 -23.55
N GLU A 40 -8.85 4.06 -22.76
CA GLU A 40 -8.06 3.51 -21.64
C GLU A 40 -6.76 2.85 -22.13
N THR A 41 -6.82 2.12 -23.25
CA THR A 41 -5.61 1.56 -23.87
C THR A 41 -4.66 2.65 -24.38
N LEU A 42 -5.17 3.72 -24.97
CA LEU A 42 -4.35 4.85 -25.41
C LEU A 42 -3.71 5.58 -24.22
N GLU A 43 -4.45 5.83 -23.15
CA GLU A 43 -3.95 6.47 -21.93
C GLU A 43 -2.82 5.64 -21.27
N ARG A 44 -2.96 4.30 -21.23
CA ARG A 44 -1.90 3.39 -20.75
C ARG A 44 -0.66 3.35 -21.66
N GLN A 45 -0.82 3.60 -22.96
CA GLN A 45 0.30 3.67 -23.89
C GLN A 45 1.03 5.03 -23.83
N MET A 46 0.29 6.12 -23.65
CA MET A 46 0.86 7.48 -23.54
C MET A 46 1.55 7.71 -22.20
N ASN A 47 1.04 7.11 -21.13
CA ASN A 47 1.67 7.08 -19.81
C ASN A 47 2.04 5.63 -19.48
N PRO A 48 3.15 5.11 -20.03
CA PRO A 48 3.65 3.81 -19.61
C PRO A 48 3.81 3.85 -18.08
N PRO A 49 3.40 2.79 -17.36
CA PRO A 49 3.64 2.72 -15.93
C PRO A 49 5.13 2.96 -15.70
N ILE A 50 5.46 3.90 -14.82
CA ILE A 50 6.84 4.23 -14.47
C ILE A 50 7.53 2.89 -14.16
N PRO A 51 8.64 2.55 -14.84
CA PRO A 51 9.30 1.28 -14.61
C PRO A 51 9.61 1.20 -13.11
N ILE A 52 9.02 0.20 -12.45
CA ILE A 52 9.32 -0.10 -11.07
C ILE A 52 10.79 -0.50 -11.08
N GLN A 53 11.66 0.38 -10.57
CA GLN A 53 13.07 0.08 -10.46
C GLN A 53 13.21 -1.21 -9.66
N GLN A 54 13.68 -2.27 -10.30
CA GLN A 54 13.98 -3.52 -9.62
C GLN A 54 15.12 -3.24 -8.64
N LYS A 55 14.78 -3.04 -7.37
CA LYS A 55 15.77 -2.99 -6.30
C LYS A 55 16.38 -4.38 -6.16
N THR A 56 17.69 -4.45 -6.00
CA THR A 56 18.35 -5.71 -5.61
C THR A 56 17.93 -6.07 -4.19
N ILE A 57 17.95 -7.38 -3.88
CA ILE A 57 17.68 -7.87 -2.51
C ILE A 57 18.59 -7.16 -1.48
N THR A 58 19.86 -6.91 -1.84
CA THR A 58 20.81 -6.17 -1.00
C THR A 58 20.33 -4.75 -0.69
N SER A 59 19.91 -3.99 -1.70
CA SER A 59 19.40 -2.63 -1.52
C SER A 59 18.14 -2.60 -0.64
N ILE A 60 17.26 -3.58 -0.78
CA ILE A 60 16.05 -3.70 0.05
C ILE A 60 16.42 -3.99 1.50
N ILE A 61 17.40 -4.86 1.73
CA ILE A 61 17.91 -5.18 3.07
C ILE A 61 18.58 -3.96 3.71
N ASP A 62 19.40 -3.22 2.97
CA ASP A 62 20.08 -2.02 3.46
C ASP A 62 19.08 -0.93 3.88
N GLU A 63 18.02 -0.75 3.10
CA GLU A 63 16.94 0.19 3.42
C GLU A 63 16.15 -0.24 4.67
N MET A 64 15.85 -1.53 4.84
CA MET A 64 15.24 -2.04 6.08
C MET A 64 16.15 -1.82 7.28
N ASN A 65 17.45 -2.10 7.15
CA ASN A 65 18.42 -1.91 8.24
C ASN A 65 18.51 -0.44 8.64
N MET A 66 18.58 0.47 7.66
CA MET A 66 18.61 1.90 7.92
C MET A 66 17.36 2.37 8.68
N LEU A 67 16.16 1.90 8.28
CA LEU A 67 14.93 2.27 8.99
C LEU A 67 14.89 1.72 10.42
N VAL A 68 15.29 0.46 10.62
CA VAL A 68 15.40 -0.11 11.97
C VAL A 68 16.42 0.66 12.81
N ASP A 69 17.52 1.10 12.22
CA ASP A 69 18.56 1.85 12.91
C ASP A 69 18.06 3.24 13.35
N ILE A 70 17.36 3.95 12.47
CA ILE A 70 16.77 5.27 12.76
C ILE A 70 15.73 5.15 13.88
N GLU A 71 14.80 4.19 13.76
CA GLU A 71 13.75 4.01 14.76
C GLU A 71 14.33 3.56 16.11
N PHE A 72 15.35 2.71 16.11
CA PHE A 72 16.04 2.32 17.33
C PHE A 72 16.67 3.53 18.05
N ILE A 73 17.34 4.42 17.31
CA ILE A 73 17.91 5.64 17.89
C ILE A 73 16.80 6.53 18.45
N SER A 74 15.72 6.72 17.69
CA SER A 74 14.61 7.60 18.07
C SER A 74 13.86 7.12 19.30
N VAL A 75 13.60 5.81 19.40
CA VAL A 75 12.74 5.23 20.44
C VAL A 75 13.55 4.84 21.69
N VAL A 76 14.80 4.41 21.53
CA VAL A 76 15.63 3.87 22.62
C VAL A 76 16.80 4.79 22.94
N GLU A 77 17.76 4.96 22.02
CA GLU A 77 19.03 5.62 22.39
C GLU A 77 18.85 7.08 22.80
N ALA A 78 18.13 7.87 22.00
CA ALA A 78 17.97 9.30 22.25
C ALA A 78 17.21 9.59 23.57
N PRO A 79 16.09 8.92 23.89
CA PRO A 79 15.46 9.05 25.20
C PRO A 79 16.40 8.61 26.34
N MET A 80 17.12 7.50 26.18
CA MET A 80 18.00 6.97 27.24
C MET A 80 19.20 7.89 27.53
N MET A 81 19.72 8.62 26.54
CA MET A 81 20.78 9.61 26.77
C MET A 81 20.40 10.73 27.76
N THR A 82 19.10 10.97 27.94
CA THR A 82 18.59 12.01 28.86
C THR A 82 18.21 11.47 30.24
N GLN A 83 18.28 10.14 30.43
CA GLN A 83 17.90 9.48 31.68
C GLN A 83 19.12 9.15 32.53
N ASP A 84 18.96 9.26 33.86
CA ASP A 84 20.01 8.92 34.84
C ASP A 84 20.37 7.41 34.82
N LEU A 85 19.41 6.56 34.43
CA LEU A 85 19.57 5.12 34.28
C LEU A 85 19.28 4.72 32.84
N GLN A 86 20.32 4.36 32.10
CA GLN A 86 20.23 3.98 30.68
C GLN A 86 19.77 2.52 30.48
N VAL A 87 18.83 2.06 31.30
CA VAL A 87 18.46 0.65 31.43
C VAL A 87 17.11 0.41 30.77
N ILE A 88 17.04 -0.57 29.87
CA ILE A 88 15.77 -1.01 29.30
C ILE A 88 15.04 -1.91 30.28
N THR A 89 13.86 -1.49 30.73
CA THR A 89 13.02 -2.24 31.68
C THR A 89 11.90 -3.03 31.00
N ASN A 90 11.40 -2.57 29.84
CA ASN A 90 10.31 -3.21 29.10
C ASN A 90 10.70 -3.57 27.67
N PHE A 91 11.38 -4.71 27.50
CA PHE A 91 11.85 -5.19 26.19
C PHE A 91 10.73 -5.31 25.14
N GLU A 92 9.60 -5.91 25.53
CA GLU A 92 8.52 -6.24 24.59
C GLU A 92 7.84 -4.99 24.03
N GLU A 93 7.67 -3.96 24.87
CA GLU A 93 7.09 -2.68 24.47
C GLU A 93 7.95 -1.97 23.43
N PHE A 94 9.25 -1.78 23.72
CA PHE A 94 10.17 -1.14 22.77
C PHE A 94 10.32 -1.92 21.47
N GLN A 95 10.39 -3.25 21.55
CA GLN A 95 10.46 -4.10 20.37
C GLN A 95 9.22 -3.91 19.50
N LYS A 96 8.03 -3.97 20.11
CA LYS A 96 6.76 -3.83 19.40
C LYS A 96 6.62 -2.45 18.78
N GLU A 97 6.97 -1.40 19.50
CA GLU A 97 6.91 -0.01 19.03
C GLU A 97 7.80 0.19 17.80
N ILE A 98 9.09 -0.16 17.88
CA ILE A 98 10.02 0.00 16.76
C ILE A 98 9.55 -0.82 15.55
N VAL A 99 9.17 -2.09 15.75
CA VAL A 99 8.69 -2.94 14.64
C VAL A 99 7.46 -2.34 13.98
N GLN A 100 6.50 -1.83 14.76
CA GLN A 100 5.30 -1.19 14.22
C GLN A 100 5.64 0.09 13.44
N ASN A 101 6.48 0.96 13.98
CA ASN A 101 6.88 2.20 13.32
C ASN A 101 7.58 1.92 11.98
N VAL A 102 8.54 0.99 11.96
CA VAL A 102 9.23 0.60 10.72
C VAL A 102 8.25 0.05 9.70
N LEU A 103 7.36 -0.89 10.08
CA LEU A 103 6.43 -1.51 9.15
C LEU A 103 5.39 -0.54 8.58
N ILE A 104 4.97 0.46 9.37
CA ILE A 104 4.07 1.54 8.95
C ILE A 104 4.81 2.54 8.06
N GLY A 105 6.08 2.82 8.34
CA GLY A 105 6.92 3.73 7.57
C GLY A 105 7.28 3.22 6.17
N LEU A 106 7.17 1.91 5.91
CA LEU A 106 7.42 1.33 4.59
C LEU A 106 6.34 1.71 3.58
N SER A 107 6.76 2.36 2.49
CA SER A 107 5.86 2.75 1.39
C SER A 107 5.30 1.54 0.63
N THR A 108 4.15 1.71 -0.02
CA THR A 108 3.59 0.69 -0.93
C THR A 108 4.59 0.32 -2.05
N GLN A 109 5.36 1.29 -2.55
CA GLN A 109 6.37 1.07 -3.58
C GLN A 109 7.51 0.15 -3.10
N PHE A 110 7.88 0.24 -1.82
CA PHE A 110 8.87 -0.65 -1.22
C PHE A 110 8.38 -2.11 -1.27
N TYR A 111 7.15 -2.37 -0.84
CA TYR A 111 6.58 -3.72 -0.86
C TYR A 111 6.43 -4.27 -2.29
N LEU A 112 6.08 -3.43 -3.26
CA LEU A 112 6.02 -3.85 -4.67
C LEU A 112 7.41 -4.22 -5.20
N SER A 113 8.43 -3.40 -4.91
CA SER A 113 9.81 -3.65 -5.32
C SER A 113 10.37 -4.92 -4.65
N ALA A 114 10.08 -5.11 -3.36
CA ALA A 114 10.49 -6.29 -2.61
C ALA A 114 9.84 -7.58 -3.14
N ASN A 115 8.54 -7.53 -3.46
CA ASN A 115 7.85 -8.66 -4.05
C ASN A 115 8.41 -9.03 -5.43
N MET A 116 8.77 -8.02 -6.27
CA MET A 116 9.44 -8.25 -7.54
C MET A 116 10.84 -8.87 -7.38
N ALA A 117 11.53 -8.58 -6.27
CA ALA A 117 12.80 -9.19 -5.91
C ALA A 117 12.66 -10.57 -5.22
N GLY A 118 11.44 -11.09 -5.07
CA GLY A 118 11.16 -12.39 -4.46
C GLY A 118 11.05 -12.39 -2.92
N MET A 119 10.95 -11.22 -2.30
CA MET A 119 10.80 -11.08 -0.84
C MET A 119 9.33 -10.92 -0.47
N THR A 120 8.83 -11.82 0.37
CA THR A 120 7.43 -11.78 0.84
C THR A 120 7.26 -10.79 1.99
N ARG A 121 6.02 -10.30 2.19
CA ARG A 121 5.69 -9.45 3.33
C ARG A 121 5.98 -10.14 4.68
N ALA A 122 5.75 -11.45 4.76
CA ALA A 122 6.06 -12.24 5.95
C ALA A 122 7.56 -12.25 6.25
N TYR A 123 8.39 -12.40 5.21
CA TYR A 123 9.84 -12.31 5.35
C TYR A 123 10.28 -10.93 5.85
N ILE A 124 9.75 -9.85 5.26
CA ILE A 124 10.05 -8.47 5.68
C ILE A 124 9.74 -8.27 7.17
N ASN A 125 8.55 -8.69 7.60
CA ASN A 125 8.14 -8.60 9.00
C ASN A 125 9.07 -9.38 9.94
N GLN A 126 9.38 -10.63 9.59
CA GLN A 126 10.28 -11.47 10.37
C GLN A 126 11.71 -10.89 10.43
N TYR A 127 12.20 -10.35 9.32
CA TYR A 127 13.51 -9.73 9.23
C TYR A 127 13.62 -8.50 10.14
N ILE A 128 12.67 -7.56 10.04
CA ILE A 128 12.60 -6.36 10.87
C ILE A 128 12.51 -6.75 12.35
N THR A 129 11.60 -7.66 12.69
CA THR A 129 11.44 -8.15 14.07
C THR A 129 12.76 -8.67 14.62
N ARG A 130 13.45 -9.54 13.87
CA ARG A 130 14.72 -10.14 14.28
C ARG A 130 15.82 -9.10 14.43
N ARG A 131 15.92 -8.15 13.49
CA ARG A 131 16.94 -7.10 13.52
C ARG A 131 16.74 -6.17 14.73
N THR A 132 15.50 -5.76 14.99
CA THR A 132 15.13 -4.96 16.16
C THR A 132 15.45 -5.69 17.46
N THR A 133 15.08 -6.97 17.59
CA THR A 133 15.43 -7.79 18.75
C THR A 133 16.93 -7.78 19.02
N TYR A 134 17.75 -8.02 17.99
CA TYR A 134 19.20 -8.05 18.16
C TYR A 134 19.76 -6.70 18.61
N LYS A 135 19.26 -5.58 18.09
CA LYS A 135 19.69 -4.25 18.54
C LYS A 135 19.34 -3.98 20.00
N ILE A 136 18.10 -4.26 20.40
CA ILE A 136 17.68 -4.06 21.79
C ILE A 136 18.49 -4.94 22.74
N VAL A 137 18.68 -6.22 22.39
CA VAL A 137 19.48 -7.15 23.21
C VAL A 137 20.93 -6.69 23.32
N ASP A 138 21.55 -6.22 22.23
CA ASP A 138 22.92 -5.72 22.24
C ASP A 138 23.05 -4.44 23.09
N TYR A 139 22.09 -3.53 23.00
CA TYR A 139 22.03 -2.37 23.89
C TYR A 139 21.90 -2.78 25.35
N MET A 140 20.97 -3.69 25.68
CA MET A 140 20.81 -4.20 27.05
C MET A 140 22.08 -4.87 27.55
N ARG A 141 22.78 -5.61 26.69
CA ARG A 141 24.08 -6.20 27.02
C ARG A 141 25.07 -5.15 27.50
N ASN A 142 25.12 -4.00 26.83
CA ASN A 142 26.08 -2.93 27.09
C ASN A 142 25.70 -1.99 28.24
N HIS A 143 24.41 -1.90 28.60
CA HIS A 143 23.92 -0.95 29.61
C HIS A 143 23.26 -1.60 30.84
N ASN A 144 22.61 -2.76 30.68
CA ASN A 144 21.90 -3.44 31.76
C ASN A 144 22.75 -4.55 32.43
N PHE A 145 23.64 -5.20 31.68
CA PHE A 145 24.33 -6.42 32.12
C PHE A 145 25.83 -6.26 32.36
N THR A 146 26.41 -5.13 31.95
CA THR A 146 27.75 -4.73 32.32
C THR A 146 27.71 -4.16 33.73
N PRO A 147 28.37 -4.78 34.73
CA PRO A 147 28.44 -4.20 36.06
C PRO A 147 29.18 -2.86 35.92
N SER A 148 28.48 -1.76 36.22
CA SER A 148 29.14 -0.50 36.52
C SER A 148 30.01 -0.72 37.76
N GLU A 149 31.32 -0.59 37.62
CA GLU A 149 32.26 -0.51 38.76
C GLU A 149 31.89 0.64 39.72
#